data_AF-A0A1C5JLM9-F1
#
_entry.id   AF-A0A1C5JLM9-F1
#
_cell.length_a   1.000
_cell.length_b   1.000
_cell.length_c   1.000
_cell.angle_alpha   90.00
_cell.angle_beta   90.00
_cell.angle_gamma   90.00
#
_symmetry.space_group_name_H-M   'P 1'
#
loop_
_entity.id
_entity.type
_entity.pdbx_description
1 polymer ?
#
loop_
_entity_poly.entity_id
_entity_poly.type
_entity_poly.pdbx_seq_one_letter_code
_entity_poly.pdbx_strand_id
1 'polypeptide(L)' 'VAERATGETWRNINRQLGRISQVTLAGPAGTVVQTTPLRPEHKAIYQALSVQPPARVTTFDPR' A
#
# COMPACT_ATOMS: atom_id res chain seq x y z
N VAL A 1 6.79 -17.78 7.09
CA VAL A 1 5.41 -17.53 7.56
C VAL A 1 4.56 -16.92 6.46
N ALA A 2 4.98 -15.81 5.85
CA ALA A 2 4.19 -15.14 4.81
C ALA A 2 3.88 -16.01 3.58
N GLU A 3 4.86 -16.78 3.07
CA GLU A 3 4.65 -17.67 1.92
C GLU A 3 3.61 -18.76 2.19
N ARG A 4 3.61 -19.32 3.41
CA ARG A 4 2.63 -20.35 3.81
C ARG A 4 1.22 -19.78 3.96
N ALA A 5 1.10 -18.56 4.51
CA ALA A 5 -0.19 -17.91 4.72
C ALA A 5 -0.83 -17.43 3.41
N THR A 6 -0.02 -17.00 2.45
CA THR A 6 -0.49 -16.44 1.17
C THR A 6 -0.52 -17.46 0.04
N GLY A 7 0.22 -18.58 0.15
CA GLY A 7 0.44 -19.53 -0.95
C GLY A 7 1.38 -19.01 -2.05
N GLU A 8 1.98 -17.83 -1.86
CA GLU A 8 2.90 -17.22 -2.81
C GLU A 8 4.36 -17.36 -2.38
N THR A 9 5.28 -17.33 -3.35
CA THR A 9 6.71 -17.20 -3.05
C THR A 9 7.05 -15.80 -2.58
N TRP A 10 8.09 -15.67 -1.77
CA TRP A 10 8.59 -14.39 -1.27
C TRP A 10 8.92 -13.43 -2.41
N ARG A 11 9.48 -13.95 -3.51
CA ARG A 11 9.75 -13.17 -4.72
C ARG A 11 8.49 -12.50 -5.26
N ASN A 12 7.37 -13.22 -5.32
CA ASN A 12 6.11 -12.68 -5.81
C ASN A 12 5.52 -11.68 -4.81
N ILE A 13 5.48 -12.03 -3.52
CA ILE A 13 5.02 -11.14 -2.45
C ILE A 13 5.78 -9.81 -2.49
N ASN A 14 7.12 -9.88 -2.50
CA ASN A 14 7.98 -8.71 -2.53
C ASN A 14 7.77 -7.87 -3.80
N ARG A 15 7.61 -8.52 -4.96
CA ARG A 15 7.34 -7.83 -6.23
C ARG A 15 5.99 -7.11 -6.21
N GLN A 16 4.95 -7.70 -5.63
CA GLN A 16 3.63 -7.07 -5.56
C GLN A 16 3.63 -5.91 -4.57
N LEU A 17 4.10 -6.14 -3.34
CA LEU A 17 4.12 -5.09 -2.31
C LEU A 17 5.06 -3.93 -2.68
N GLY A 18 6.17 -4.20 -3.39
CA GLY A 18 7.07 -3.16 -3.89
C GLY A 18 6.46 -2.23 -4.96
N ARG A 19 5.27 -2.54 -5.50
CA ARG A 19 4.53 -1.65 -6.40
C ARG A 19 3.70 -0.61 -5.65
N ILE A 20 3.53 -0.77 -4.35
CA ILE A 20 2.81 0.19 -3.51
C ILE A 20 3.77 1.31 -3.16
N SER A 21 3.47 2.53 -3.60
CA SER A 21 4.27 3.71 -3.28
C SER A 21 3.43 4.78 -2.60
N GLN A 22 4.07 5.52 -1.70
CA GLN A 22 3.51 6.73 -1.11
C GLN A 22 4.08 7.94 -1.85
N VAL A 23 3.20 8.82 -2.30
CA VAL A 23 3.52 10.04 -3.04
C VAL A 23 3.06 11.24 -2.23
N THR A 24 3.93 12.24 -2.11
CA THR A 24 3.58 13.54 -1.54
C THR A 24 3.33 14.53 -2.67
N LEU A 25 2.14 15.11 -2.68
CA LEU A 25 1.70 16.10 -3.66
C LEU A 25 1.62 17.45 -2.93
N ALA A 26 2.50 18.39 -3.29
CA ALA A 26 2.49 19.74 -2.77
C ALA A 26 2.00 20.71 -3.86
N GLY A 27 1.00 21.52 -3.55
CA GLY A 27 0.46 22.53 -4.44
C GLY A 27 0.12 23.83 -3.70
N PRO A 28 -0.31 24.89 -4.42
CA PRO A 28 -0.64 26.18 -3.80
C PRO A 28 -1.70 26.10 -2.70
N ALA A 29 -2.62 25.13 -2.82
CA ALA A 29 -3.71 24.90 -1.87
C ALA A 29 -3.31 24.05 -0.64
N GLY A 30 -2.09 23.53 -0.58
CA GLY A 30 -1.64 22.68 0.54
C GLY A 30 -0.85 21.44 0.13
N THR A 31 -0.69 20.52 1.08
CA THR A 31 0.05 19.25 0.90
C THR A 31 -0.85 18.05 1.14
N VAL A 32 -0.77 17.06 0.25
CA VAL A 32 -1.50 15.79 0.37
C VAL A 32 -0.53 14.63 0.23
N VAL A 33 -0.62 13.66 1.15
CA VAL A 33 0.13 12.41 1.06
C VAL A 33 -0.83 11.29 0.65
N GLN A 34 -0.51 10.60 -0.44
CA GLN A 34 -1.34 9.54 -1.01
C GLN A 34 -0.55 8.25 -1.22
N THR A 35 -1.18 7.13 -0.92
CA THR A 35 -0.68 5.80 -1.27
C THR A 35 -1.35 5.33 -2.56
N THR A 36 -0.59 4.72 -3.47
CA THR A 36 -1.13 4.13 -4.70
C THR A 36 -2.30 3.20 -4.40
N PRO A 37 -3.39 3.21 -5.20
CA PRO A 37 -4.53 2.33 -4.98
C PRO A 37 -4.13 0.85 -4.88
N LEU A 38 -4.57 0.19 -3.81
CA LEU A 38 -4.35 -1.24 -3.67
C LEU A 38 -5.18 -2.04 -4.68
N ARG A 39 -4.48 -2.84 -5.48
CA ARG A 39 -5.05 -3.80 -6.41
C ARG A 39 -5.53 -5.06 -5.66
N PRO A 40 -6.41 -5.89 -6.25
CA PRO A 40 -6.91 -7.10 -5.61
C PRO A 40 -5.80 -8.01 -5.06
N GLU A 41 -4.71 -8.18 -5.81
CA GLU A 41 -3.54 -8.97 -5.40
C GLU A 41 -2.87 -8.42 -4.12
N HIS A 42 -2.79 -7.09 -3.98
CA HIS A 42 -2.23 -6.49 -2.77
C HIS A 42 -3.13 -6.74 -1.57
N LYS A 43 -4.45 -6.57 -1.76
CA LYS A 43 -5.44 -6.78 -0.70
C LYS A 43 -5.45 -8.22 -0.20
N ALA A 44 -5.34 -9.19 -1.10
CA ALA A 44 -5.26 -10.60 -0.76
C ALA A 44 -4.05 -10.91 0.13
N ILE A 45 -2.88 -10.35 -0.17
CA ILE A 45 -1.67 -10.50 0.66
C ILE A 45 -1.90 -9.91 2.06
N TYR A 46 -2.40 -8.68 2.16
CA TYR A 46 -2.67 -8.05 3.47
C TYR A 46 -3.69 -8.84 4.30
N GLN A 47 -4.78 -9.31 3.67
CA GLN A 47 -5.82 -10.10 4.31
C GLN A 47 -5.28 -11.44 4.83
N ALA A 48 -4.54 -12.18 4.00
CA ALA A 48 -3.95 -13.47 4.37
C ALA A 48 -2.96 -13.35 5.54
N LEU A 49 -2.29 -12.20 5.65
CA LEU A 49 -1.38 -11.89 6.76
C LEU A 49 -2.07 -11.26 7.97
N SER A 50 -3.37 -10.96 7.89
CA SER A 50 -4.11 -10.20 8.91
C SER A 50 -3.45 -8.86 9.25
N VAL A 51 -2.82 -8.23 8.26
CA VAL A 51 -2.15 -6.92 8.40
C VAL A 51 -3.05 -5.84 7.81
N GLN A 52 -3.19 -4.72 8.53
CA GLN A 52 -3.96 -3.59 8.03
C GLN A 52 -3.26 -2.96 6.81
N PRO A 53 -3.96 -2.79 5.68
CA PRO A 53 -3.38 -2.13 4.52
C PRO A 53 -3.06 -0.65 4.82
N PRO A 54 -2.07 -0.06 4.13
CA PRO A 54 -1.78 1.36 4.26
C PRO A 54 -2.99 2.21 3.84
N ALA A 55 -3.23 3.30 4.56
CA ALA A 55 -4.29 4.24 4.23
C ALA A 55 -4.01 4.91 2.86
N ARG A 56 -5.08 5.13 2.09
CA ARG A 56 -4.96 5.75 0.76
C ARG A 56 -4.56 7.22 0.84
N VAL A 57 -5.08 7.96 1.82
CA VAL A 57 -4.70 9.35 2.09
C VAL A 57 -4.29 9.40 3.54
N THR A 58 -3.06 9.83 3.82
CA THR A 58 -2.48 9.84 5.17
C THR A 58 -2.34 11.25 5.73
N THR A 59 -2.26 12.27 4.88
CA THR A 59 -2.22 13.66 5.32
C THR A 59 -2.94 14.55 4.31
N PHE A 60 -3.70 15.50 4.83
CA PHE A 60 -4.32 16.58 4.08
C PHE A 60 -4.12 17.86 4.90
N ASP A 61 -3.21 18.72 4.46
CA ASP A 61 -2.87 19.99 5.12
C ASP A 61 -3.21 21.17 4.19
N PRO A 62 -4.43 21.73 4.30
CA PRO A 62 -4.86 22.88 3.50
C PRO A 62 -4.24 24.19 4.02
N ARG A 63 -3.83 25.08 3.11
CA ARG A 63 -3.37 26.44 3.46
C ARG A 63 -4.49 27.47 3.47
#